data_AF-A0AAV4N1Y3-F1
#
_entry.id   AF-A0AAV4N1Y3-F1
#
_cell.length_a   1.000
_cell.length_b   1.000
_cell.length_c   1.000
_cell.angle_alpha   90.00
_cell.angle_beta   90.00
_cell.angle_gamma   90.00
#
_symmetry.space_group_name_H-M   'P 1'
#
loop_
_entity.id
_entity.type
_entity.pdbx_description
1 polymer ?
#
loop_
_entity_poly.entity_id
_entity_poly.type
_entity_poly.pdbx_seq_one_letter_code
_entity_poly.pdbx_strand_id
1 'polypeptide(L)'
;MADRLSQLQDAVNAQAENICNSIGVLQQCATPSIFPEFDRVGPKPPKPEEDYCQVFATIISKTAKDIDVLIDSLPSEESYPELQEASIKCLDAENKEAARRLEESVSRGEILLEQIRAALCAIAQSQQDFQKNNAFQIK
;
A
#
# COMPACT_ATOMS: atom_id res chain seq x y z
N MET A 1 -4.65 -5.01 -2.32
CA MET A 1 -3.27 -4.52 -2.38
C MET A 1 -2.75 -4.92 -3.74
N ALA A 2 -2.84 -4.04 -4.74
CA ALA A 2 -2.48 -4.38 -6.11
C ALA A 2 -0.96 -4.42 -6.21
N ASP A 3 -0.41 -5.49 -6.77
CA ASP A 3 1.01 -5.58 -7.11
C ASP A 3 1.39 -4.44 -8.08
N ARG A 4 2.67 -4.03 -8.09
CA ARG A 4 3.16 -2.94 -8.95
C ARG A 4 2.89 -3.23 -10.43
N LEU A 5 2.97 -4.49 -10.83
CA LEU A 5 2.63 -4.90 -12.20
C LEU A 5 1.15 -4.69 -12.52
N SER A 6 0.25 -5.03 -11.59
CA SER A 6 -1.19 -4.78 -11.76
C SER A 6 -1.51 -3.28 -11.79
N GLN A 7 -0.85 -2.48 -10.95
CA GLN A 7 -1.00 -1.01 -10.98
C GLN A 7 -0.55 -0.43 -12.32
N LEU A 8 0.55 -0.93 -12.88
CA LEU A 8 1.03 -0.51 -14.19
C LEU A 8 0.03 -0.87 -15.29
N GLN A 9 -0.55 -2.08 -15.24
CA GLN A 9 -1.59 -2.49 -16.19
C GLN A 9 -2.81 -1.57 -16.12
N ASP A 10 -3.29 -1.25 -14.91
CA ASP A 10 -4.43 -0.36 -14.72
C ASP A 10 -4.13 1.06 -15.23
N ALA A 11 -2.92 1.59 -14.97
CA ALA A 11 -2.51 2.90 -15.44
C ALA A 11 -2.41 2.97 -16.98
N VAL A 12 -1.90 1.92 -17.63
CA VAL A 12 -1.85 1.82 -19.09
C VAL A 12 -3.25 1.75 -19.70
N ASN A 13 -4.15 0.97 -19.11
CA ASN A 13 -5.55 0.91 -19.55
C ASN A 13 -6.23 2.28 -19.41
N ALA A 14 -6.07 2.94 -18.26
CA ALA A 14 -6.60 4.28 -18.03
C ALA A 14 -6.03 5.30 -19.03
N GLN A 15 -4.75 5.20 -19.38
CA GLN A 15 -4.14 6.07 -20.38
C GLN A 15 -4.75 5.86 -21.77
N ALA A 16 -5.00 4.62 -22.17
CA ALA A 16 -5.66 4.31 -23.43
C ALA A 16 -7.09 4.89 -23.48
N GLU A 17 -7.84 4.77 -22.39
CA GLU A 17 -9.18 5.38 -22.26
C GLU A 17 -9.12 6.90 -22.34
N ASN A 18 -8.18 7.55 -21.64
CA ASN A 18 -7.98 9.00 -21.66
C ASN A 18 -7.70 9.50 -23.08
N ILE A 19 -6.82 8.81 -23.82
CA ILE A 19 -6.51 9.16 -25.20
C ILE A 19 -7.75 8.97 -26.09
N CYS A 20 -8.44 7.84 -26.00
CA CYS A 20 -9.63 7.56 -26.80
C CYS A 20 -10.75 8.58 -26.55
N ASN A 21 -11.02 8.90 -25.29
CA ASN A 21 -12.04 9.88 -24.91
C ASN A 21 -11.66 11.30 -25.36
N SER A 22 -10.36 11.65 -25.27
CA SER A 22 -9.88 12.96 -25.74
C SER A 22 -10.10 13.18 -27.23
N ILE A 23 -9.98 12.13 -28.06
CA ILE A 23 -10.25 12.20 -29.50
C ILE A 23 -11.73 12.52 -29.76
N GLY A 24 -12.64 11.88 -29.01
CA GLY A 24 -14.08 12.17 -29.11
C GLY A 24 -14.41 13.62 -28.77
N VAL A 25 -13.80 14.15 -27.71
CA VAL A 25 -13.93 15.56 -27.32
C VAL A 25 -13.36 16.50 -28.39
N LEU A 26 -12.17 16.20 -28.94
CA LEU A 26 -11.58 17.00 -30.02
C LEU A 26 -12.48 17.08 -31.24
N GLN A 27 -13.14 15.97 -31.61
CA GLN A 27 -14.08 15.94 -32.72
C GLN A 27 -15.34 16.76 -32.43
N GLN A 28 -15.86 16.72 -31.20
CA GLN A 28 -17.03 17.51 -30.78
C GLN A 28 -16.72 19.01 -30.74
N CYS A 29 -15.51 19.38 -30.34
CA CYS A 29 -15.07 20.78 -30.24
C CYS A 29 -14.50 21.34 -31.55
N ALA A 30 -14.31 20.50 -32.58
CA ALA A 30 -13.76 20.93 -33.85
C ALA A 30 -14.68 21.94 -34.55
N THR A 31 -14.14 23.11 -34.89
CA THR A 31 -14.85 24.08 -35.73
C THR A 31 -14.50 23.85 -37.20
N PRO A 32 -15.47 23.96 -38.13
CA PRO A 32 -15.19 23.86 -39.57
C PRO A 32 -14.14 24.89 -39.99
N SER A 33 -13.14 24.45 -40.75
CA SER A 33 -12.20 25.38 -41.39
C SER A 33 -12.91 26.13 -42.51
N ILE A 34 -12.84 27.46 -42.50
CA ILE A 34 -13.47 28.31 -43.51
C ILE A 34 -12.42 28.60 -44.58
N PHE A 35 -12.71 28.23 -45.82
CA PHE A 35 -11.89 28.62 -46.97
C PHE A 35 -12.38 29.99 -47.49
N PRO A 36 -11.46 30.92 -47.84
CA PRO A 36 -11.83 32.27 -48.25
C PRO A 36 -12.80 32.35 -49.44
N GLU A 37 -12.81 31.34 -50.32
CA GLU A 37 -13.69 31.27 -51.49
C GLU A 37 -15.12 30.77 -51.20
N PHE A 38 -15.40 30.25 -50.00
CA PHE A 38 -16.67 29.61 -49.64
C PHE A 38 -17.27 30.19 -48.36
N ASP A 39 -17.35 31.51 -48.26
CA ASP A 39 -17.87 32.24 -47.09
C ASP A 39 -19.40 32.07 -46.94
N ARG A 40 -19.81 30.87 -46.49
CA ARG A 40 -21.14 30.60 -45.94
C ARG A 40 -21.02 30.60 -44.44
N VAL A 41 -21.16 31.76 -43.83
CA VAL A 41 -21.16 31.95 -42.37
C VAL A 41 -22.41 31.27 -41.78
N GLY A 42 -22.28 29.99 -41.44
CA GLY A 42 -23.21 29.29 -40.56
C GLY A 42 -23.00 29.71 -39.10
N PRO A 43 -24.01 29.54 -38.22
CA PRO A 43 -23.91 29.94 -36.83
C PRO A 43 -22.74 29.23 -36.13
N LYS A 44 -21.89 30.02 -35.48
CA LYS A 44 -20.75 29.50 -34.71
C LYS A 44 -21.30 28.70 -33.53
N PRO A 45 -20.94 27.42 -33.36
CA PRO A 45 -21.42 26.64 -32.22
C PRO A 45 -20.96 27.30 -30.91
N PRO A 46 -21.77 27.21 -29.83
CA PRO A 46 -21.42 27.77 -28.54
C PRO A 46 -20.10 27.15 -28.05
N LYS A 47 -19.18 27.99 -27.58
CA LYS A 47 -17.97 27.51 -26.90
C LYS A 47 -18.39 26.77 -25.62
N PRO A 48 -17.90 25.55 -25.36
CA PRO A 48 -18.12 24.91 -24.08
C PRO A 48 -17.56 25.77 -22.92
N GLU A 49 -18.23 25.75 -21.77
CA GLU A 49 -17.83 26.51 -20.56
C GLU A 49 -16.51 26.01 -19.96
N GLU A 50 -16.15 24.74 -20.20
CA GLU A 50 -14.89 24.14 -19.79
C GLU A 50 -13.99 23.83 -20.99
N ASP A 51 -12.69 24.12 -20.86
CA ASP A 51 -11.68 23.70 -21.83
C ASP A 51 -11.34 22.23 -21.61
N TYR A 52 -12.24 21.35 -22.07
CA TYR A 52 -12.06 19.90 -21.97
C TYR A 52 -10.77 19.43 -22.67
N CYS A 53 -10.28 20.15 -23.68
CA CYS A 53 -9.00 19.84 -24.31
C CYS A 53 -7.84 20.02 -23.32
N GLN A 54 -7.84 21.12 -22.56
CA GLN A 54 -6.86 21.37 -21.49
C GLN A 54 -6.96 20.32 -20.37
N VAL A 55 -8.17 19.91 -19.99
CA VAL A 55 -8.39 18.90 -18.95
C VAL A 55 -7.82 17.54 -19.39
N PHE A 56 -8.18 17.07 -20.59
CA PHE A 56 -7.65 15.81 -21.11
C PHE A 56 -6.14 15.85 -21.32
N ALA A 57 -5.57 16.95 -21.81
CA ALA A 57 -4.12 17.10 -21.94
C ALA A 57 -3.41 16.97 -20.57
N THR A 58 -4.00 17.54 -19.52
CA THR A 58 -3.47 17.46 -18.15
C THR A 58 -3.52 16.04 -17.62
N ILE A 59 -4.66 15.36 -17.77
CA ILE A 59 -4.84 13.98 -17.29
C ILE A 59 -3.91 13.03 -18.04
N ILE A 60 -3.84 13.10 -19.37
CA ILE A 60 -2.94 12.27 -20.20
C ILE A 60 -1.48 12.46 -19.78
N SER A 61 -1.04 13.71 -19.57
CA SER A 61 0.34 14.00 -19.17
C SER A 61 0.66 13.49 -17.77
N LYS A 62 -0.30 13.62 -16.85
CA LYS A 62 -0.15 13.13 -15.48
C LYS A 62 -0.09 11.61 -15.44
N THR A 63 -1.03 10.92 -16.09
CA THR A 63 -1.08 9.46 -16.13
C THR A 63 0.15 8.88 -16.84
N ALA A 64 0.68 9.53 -17.88
CA ALA A 64 1.96 9.14 -18.49
C ALA A 64 3.12 9.21 -17.49
N LYS A 65 3.20 10.28 -16.69
CA LYS A 65 4.22 10.42 -15.66
C LYS A 65 4.05 9.40 -14.52
N ASP A 66 2.81 9.10 -14.15
CA ASP A 66 2.52 8.07 -13.15
C ASP A 66 2.97 6.69 -13.66
N ILE A 67 2.82 6.40 -14.96
CA ILE A 67 3.35 5.19 -15.62
C ILE A 67 4.88 5.14 -15.52
N ASP A 68 5.58 6.23 -15.83
CA ASP A 68 7.05 6.28 -15.72
C ASP A 68 7.52 5.97 -14.29
N VAL A 69 6.89 6.59 -13.28
CA VAL A 69 7.21 6.34 -11.87
C VAL A 69 6.92 4.89 -11.48
N LEU A 70 5.87 4.28 -12.02
CA LEU A 70 5.57 2.87 -11.78
C LEU A 70 6.64 1.96 -12.37
N ILE A 71 7.11 2.24 -13.60
CA ILE A 71 8.20 1.50 -14.25
C ILE A 71 9.48 1.61 -13.43
N ASP A 72 9.87 2.81 -13.00
CA ASP A 72 11.06 3.03 -12.17
C ASP A 72 10.97 2.34 -10.80
N SER A 73 9.75 2.08 -10.32
CA SER A 73 9.50 1.40 -9.05
C SER A 73 9.45 -0.12 -9.14
N LEU A 74 9.55 -0.69 -10.35
CA LEU A 74 9.56 -2.14 -10.52
C LEU A 74 10.85 -2.73 -9.92
N PRO A 75 10.76 -3.90 -9.27
CA PRO A 75 11.95 -4.60 -8.82
C PRO A 75 12.85 -4.91 -10.02
N SER A 76 14.16 -4.76 -9.84
CA SER A 76 15.16 -4.95 -10.90
C SER A 76 15.06 -6.32 -11.56
N GLU A 77 14.97 -6.33 -12.89
CA GLU A 77 14.78 -7.51 -13.75
C GLU A 77 15.99 -8.47 -13.75
N GLU A 78 17.15 -8.05 -13.23
CA GLU A 78 18.36 -8.87 -13.05
C GLU A 78 18.29 -9.83 -11.85
N SER A 79 17.09 -10.21 -11.41
CA SER A 79 16.92 -11.31 -10.47
C SER A 79 16.97 -12.62 -11.24
N TYR A 80 18.19 -13.06 -11.58
CA TYR A 80 18.41 -14.41 -12.09
C TYR A 80 17.68 -15.41 -11.18
N PRO A 81 16.88 -16.34 -11.72
CA PRO A 81 16.03 -17.23 -10.91
C PRO A 81 16.85 -18.01 -9.86
N GLU A 82 18.11 -18.31 -10.16
CA GLU A 82 19.05 -18.95 -9.24
C GLU A 82 19.46 -18.05 -8.06
N LEU A 83 19.68 -16.75 -8.29
CA LEU A 83 19.98 -15.78 -7.23
C LEU A 83 18.76 -15.54 -6.34
N GLN A 84 17.56 -15.49 -6.94
CA GLN A 84 16.33 -15.36 -6.18
C GLN A 84 16.07 -16.59 -5.32
N GLU A 85 16.27 -17.79 -5.85
CA GLU A 85 16.14 -19.04 -5.08
C GLU A 85 17.14 -19.09 -3.91
N ALA A 86 18.39 -18.69 -4.15
CA ALA A 86 19.41 -18.61 -3.10
C ALA A 86 19.03 -17.57 -2.02
N SER A 87 18.52 -16.41 -2.42
CA SER A 87 18.03 -15.39 -1.49
C SER A 87 16.85 -15.88 -0.66
N ILE A 88 15.89 -16.60 -1.28
CA ILE A 88 14.75 -17.19 -0.57
C ILE A 88 15.22 -18.22 0.46
N LYS A 89 16.18 -19.09 0.10
CA LYS A 89 16.75 -20.06 1.04
C LYS A 89 17.45 -19.39 2.22
N CYS A 90 18.18 -18.30 1.97
CA CYS A 90 18.82 -17.52 3.03
C CYS A 90 17.78 -16.91 3.97
N LEU A 91 16.76 -16.25 3.41
CA LEU A 91 15.68 -15.64 4.19
C LEU A 91 14.89 -16.68 5.02
N ASP A 92 14.64 -17.86 4.47
CA ASP A 92 13.99 -18.95 5.20
C ASP A 92 14.84 -19.44 6.39
N ALA A 93 16.15 -19.57 6.20
CA ALA A 93 17.07 -19.94 7.27
C ALA A 93 17.14 -18.85 8.38
N GLU A 94 17.21 -17.58 7.99
CA GLU A 94 17.19 -16.45 8.93
C GLU A 94 15.87 -16.39 9.71
N ASN A 95 14.74 -16.61 9.03
CA ASN A 95 13.42 -16.62 9.66
C ASN A 95 13.30 -17.75 10.68
N LYS A 96 13.77 -18.97 10.34
CA LYS A 96 13.80 -20.11 11.27
C LYS A 96 14.65 -19.83 12.51
N GLU A 97 15.82 -19.22 12.34
CA GLU A 97 16.68 -18.87 13.48
C GLU A 97 16.05 -17.76 14.33
N ALA A 98 15.43 -16.75 13.71
CA ALA A 98 14.70 -15.70 14.43
C ALA A 98 13.53 -16.28 15.23
N ALA A 99 12.76 -17.20 14.64
CA ALA A 99 11.67 -17.90 15.32
C ALA A 99 12.17 -18.71 16.53
N ARG A 100 13.27 -19.45 16.38
CA ARG A 100 13.90 -20.21 17.48
C ARG A 100 14.31 -19.30 18.65
N ARG A 101 14.93 -18.15 18.34
CA ARG A 101 15.30 -17.14 19.36
C ARG A 101 14.10 -16.55 20.06
N LEU A 102 13.02 -16.34 19.31
CA LEU A 102 11.76 -15.86 19.86
C LEU A 102 11.16 -16.91 20.82
N GLU A 103 11.11 -18.19 20.44
CA GLU A 103 10.63 -19.28 21.29
C GLU A 103 11.42 -19.39 22.59
N GLU A 104 12.75 -19.33 22.52
CA GLU A 104 13.60 -19.36 23.72
C GLU A 104 13.32 -18.16 24.64
N SER A 105 13.12 -16.98 24.05
CA SER A 105 12.85 -15.75 24.82
C SER A 105 11.46 -15.78 25.46
N VAL A 106 10.46 -16.32 24.77
CA VAL A 106 9.11 -16.53 25.30
C VAL A 106 9.15 -17.55 26.44
N SER A 107 9.81 -18.69 26.25
CA SER A 107 9.92 -19.72 27.29
C SER A 107 10.59 -19.20 28.56
N ARG A 108 11.68 -18.43 28.43
CA ARG A 108 12.32 -17.76 29.58
C ARG A 108 11.37 -16.76 30.26
N GLY A 109 10.61 -16.01 29.47
CA GLY A 109 9.60 -15.07 29.97
C GLY A 109 8.50 -15.77 30.77
N GLU A 110 8.00 -16.91 30.28
CA GLU A 110 6.98 -17.71 30.95
C GLU A 110 7.46 -18.26 32.29
N ILE A 111 8.69 -18.79 32.34
CA ILE A 111 9.29 -19.29 33.59
C ILE A 111 9.40 -18.16 34.62
N LEU A 112 9.87 -16.99 34.20
CA LEU A 112 9.99 -15.83 35.09
C LEU A 112 8.63 -15.37 35.60
N LEU A 113 7.61 -15.37 34.73
CA LEU A 113 6.25 -14.98 35.09
C LEU A 113 5.66 -15.95 36.14
N GLU A 114 5.91 -17.25 36.00
CA GLU A 114 5.47 -18.25 36.96
C GLU A 114 6.16 -18.08 38.32
N GLN A 115 7.47 -17.75 38.33
CA GLN A 115 8.20 -17.45 39.57
C GLN A 115 7.64 -16.22 40.29
N ILE A 116 7.33 -15.15 39.55
CA ILE A 116 6.71 -13.94 40.10
C ILE A 116 5.33 -14.29 40.68
N ARG A 117 4.52 -15.08 39.96
CA ARG A 117 3.21 -15.52 40.43
C ARG A 117 3.31 -16.33 41.72
N ALA A 118 4.25 -17.27 41.81
CA ALA A 118 4.49 -18.06 43.00
C ALA A 118 4.90 -17.19 44.20
N ALA A 119 5.80 -16.22 43.99
CA ALA A 119 6.22 -15.28 45.03
C ALA A 119 5.04 -14.42 45.52
N LEU A 120 4.20 -13.91 44.60
CA LEU A 120 3.00 -13.16 44.96
C LEU A 120 2.00 -14.01 45.76
N CYS A 121 1.80 -15.28 45.40
CA CYS A 121 0.96 -16.20 46.15
C CYS A 121 1.51 -16.45 47.57
N ALA A 122 2.82 -16.66 47.72
CA ALA A 122 3.45 -16.86 49.02
C ALA A 122 3.32 -15.62 49.92
N ILE A 123 3.50 -14.42 49.35
CA ILE A 123 3.31 -13.15 50.07
C ILE A 123 1.85 -13.03 50.54
N ALA A 124 0.88 -13.31 49.66
CA ALA A 124 -0.54 -13.24 50.00
C ALA A 124 -0.92 -14.23 51.11
N GLN A 125 -0.40 -15.46 51.07
CA GLN A 125 -0.62 -16.48 52.11
C GLN A 125 0.00 -16.04 53.45
N SER A 126 1.25 -15.58 53.44
CA SER A 126 1.91 -15.08 54.65
C SER A 126 1.15 -13.93 55.30
N GLN A 127 0.60 -12.99 54.51
CA GLN A 127 -0.24 -11.91 55.03
C GLN A 127 -1.54 -12.42 55.66
N GLN A 128 -2.21 -13.40 55.04
CA GLN A 128 -3.41 -14.02 55.59
C GLN A 128 -3.13 -14.76 56.90
N ASP A 129 -2.02 -15.49 56.99
CA ASP A 129 -1.63 -16.22 58.19
C ASP A 129 -1.28 -15.27 59.33
N PHE A 130 -0.59 -14.17 59.04
CA PHE A 130 -0.29 -13.13 60.02
C PHE A 130 -1.57 -12.50 60.58
N GLN A 131 -2.57 -12.23 59.72
CA GLN A 131 -3.87 -11.72 60.15
C GLN A 131 -4.64 -12.72 61.03
N LYS A 132 -4.63 -14.01 60.68
CA LYS A 132 -5.27 -15.06 61.48
C LYS A 132 -4.62 -15.23 62.85
N ASN A 133 -3.29 -15.24 62.92
CA ASN A 133 -2.57 -15.36 64.19
C ASN A 133 -2.76 -14.13 65.09
N ASN A 134 -2.77 -12.92 64.53
CA ASN A 134 -3.08 -11.71 65.30
C ASN A 134 -4.53 -11.70 65.81
N ALA A 135 -5.49 -12.22 65.04
CA ALA A 135 -6.88 -12.33 65.49
C ALA A 135 -7.06 -13.36 66.63
N PHE A 136 -6.19 -14.36 66.74
CA PHE A 136 -6.19 -15.35 67.83
C PHE A 136 -5.55 -14.85 69.12
N GLN A 137 -4.66 -13.84 69.06
CA GLN A 137 -4.00 -13.24 70.23
C GLN A 137 -4.84 -12.16 70.94
N ILE A 138 -6.00 -11.78 70.39
CA ILE A 138 -6.88 -10.72 70.92
C ILE A 138 -8.16 -11.31 71.57
N LYS A 139 -8.31 -12.64 71.59
CA LYS A 139 -9.40 -13.35 72.29
C LYS A 139 -8.88 -14.07 73.53
#